data_AF-A0A374HV96-F1
#
_entry.id   AF-A0A374HV96-F1
#
_cell.length_a   1.000
_cell.length_b   1.000
_cell.length_c   1.000
_cell.angle_alpha   90.00
_cell.angle_beta   90.00
_cell.angle_gamma   90.00
#
_symmetry.space_group_name_H-M   'P 1'
#
loop_
_entity.id
_entity.type
_entity.pdbx_description
1 polymer ?
#
loop_
_entity_poly.entity_id
_entity_poly.type
_entity_poly.pdbx_seq_one_letter_code
_entity_poly.pdbx_strand_id
1 'polypeptide(L)'
;MTGHFDNREQFTEMKSAGKLFPYARHVNTVCNDKINNIPAGEDKNTFSYASMKNVEYSDLKRSEKFTPALYQEKDGVWEGGSVSQFTPVMTFRLWERFSETCLEVSESMEVNGKKTFGYDVPVIYKRERGA
;
A
#
# COMPACT_ATOMS: atom_id res chain seq x y z
N MET A 1 3.77 -0.29 11.97
CA MET A 1 4.19 0.43 13.19
C MET A 1 3.02 0.47 14.14
N THR A 2 3.17 -0.05 15.36
CA THR A 2 2.25 0.22 16.46
C THR A 2 2.82 1.33 17.32
N GLY A 3 1.97 2.14 17.93
CA GLY A 3 2.46 3.19 18.82
C GLY A 3 1.45 4.28 19.11
N HIS A 4 1.71 4.99 20.19
CA HIS A 4 1.04 6.23 20.55
C HIS A 4 1.98 7.37 20.18
N PHE A 5 1.58 8.16 19.20
CA PHE A 5 2.29 9.38 18.81
C PHE A 5 1.39 10.56 19.14
N ASP A 6 1.96 11.73 19.40
CA ASP A 6 1.20 12.95 19.58
C ASP A 6 1.95 14.12 18.95
N ASN A 7 1.26 15.26 18.80
CA ASN A 7 1.87 16.49 18.29
C ASN A 7 2.27 17.45 19.43
N ARG A 8 2.62 16.93 20.63
CA ARG A 8 2.80 17.74 21.85
C ARG A 8 3.85 18.83 21.71
N GLU A 9 4.97 18.53 21.07
CA GLU A 9 6.05 19.50 20.84
C GLU A 9 5.54 20.68 20.01
N GLN A 10 5.00 20.41 18.82
CA GLN A 10 4.39 21.43 17.95
C GLN A 10 3.23 22.17 18.64
N PHE A 11 2.39 21.47 19.40
CA PHE A 11 1.30 22.09 20.15
C PHE A 11 1.83 23.09 21.19
N THR A 12 2.90 22.74 21.90
CA THR A 12 3.52 23.60 22.92
C THR A 12 4.12 24.85 22.29
N GLU A 13 4.82 24.71 21.16
CA GLU A 13 5.37 25.84 20.39
C GLU A 13 4.28 26.76 19.83
N MET A 14 3.21 26.21 19.26
CA MET A 14 2.12 27.02 18.70
C MET A 14 1.37 27.76 19.82
N LYS A 15 1.17 27.10 20.97
CA LYS A 15 0.55 27.70 22.14
C LYS A 15 1.41 28.83 22.72
N SER A 16 2.73 28.67 22.81
CA SER A 16 3.64 29.73 23.28
C SER A 16 3.71 30.92 22.32
N ALA A 17 3.52 30.67 21.02
CA ALA A 17 3.38 31.69 20.00
C ALA A 17 1.98 32.36 19.95
N GLY A 18 1.07 32.03 20.87
CA GLY A 18 -0.29 32.59 20.93
C GLY A 18 -1.22 32.12 19.82
N LYS A 19 -0.86 31.05 19.09
CA LYS A 19 -1.66 30.49 18.01
C LYS A 19 -2.64 29.44 18.53
N LEU A 20 -3.87 29.48 18.03
CA LEU A 20 -4.84 28.41 18.26
C LEU A 20 -4.49 27.21 17.39
N PHE A 21 -3.95 26.15 18.01
CA PHE A 21 -3.53 24.94 17.32
C PHE A 21 -4.02 23.71 18.09
N PRO A 22 -4.64 22.71 17.43
CA PRO A 22 -5.22 21.56 18.14
C PRO A 22 -4.15 20.56 18.59
N TYR A 23 -4.29 20.04 19.81
CA TYR A 23 -3.53 18.88 20.25
C TYR A 23 -4.16 17.60 19.68
N ALA A 24 -3.33 16.73 19.11
CA ALA A 24 -3.74 15.48 18.49
C ALA A 24 -2.90 14.33 19.04
N ARG A 25 -3.57 13.20 19.30
CA ARG A 25 -2.96 11.92 19.63
C ARG A 25 -3.29 10.93 18.52
N HIS A 26 -2.27 10.29 17.98
CA HIS A 26 -2.36 9.25 16.98
C HIS A 26 -2.10 7.90 17.64
N VAL A 27 -3.03 6.96 17.48
CA VAL A 27 -2.92 5.62 18.04
C VAL A 27 -2.94 4.62 16.89
N ASN A 28 -1.80 3.99 16.63
CA ASN A 28 -1.70 2.90 15.65
C ASN A 28 -1.72 1.56 16.37
N THR A 29 -2.71 0.73 16.02
CA THR A 29 -2.83 -0.65 16.48
C THR A 29 -2.54 -1.63 15.34
N VAL A 30 -2.15 -2.85 15.68
CA VAL A 30 -2.10 -3.94 14.70
C VAL A 30 -3.51 -4.13 14.13
N CYS A 31 -3.62 -4.29 12.81
CA CYS A 31 -4.88 -4.57 12.12
C CYS A 31 -4.78 -5.78 11.20
N ASN A 32 -3.85 -6.69 11.51
CA ASN A 32 -3.63 -7.92 10.75
C ASN A 32 -4.88 -8.81 10.68
N ASP A 33 -5.78 -8.72 11.67
CA ASP A 33 -7.09 -9.37 11.68
C ASP A 33 -7.92 -9.01 10.43
N LYS A 34 -7.76 -7.78 9.91
CA LYS A 34 -8.41 -7.28 8.69
C LYS A 34 -7.75 -7.77 7.40
N ILE A 35 -6.53 -8.30 7.46
CA ILE A 35 -5.84 -8.85 6.30
C ILE A 35 -6.43 -10.22 6.01
N ASN A 36 -6.94 -10.39 4.79
CA ASN A 36 -7.37 -11.69 4.28
C ASN A 36 -6.18 -12.41 3.63
N ASN A 37 -6.23 -13.74 3.58
CA ASN A 37 -5.24 -14.57 2.89
C ASN A 37 -3.80 -14.42 3.42
N ILE A 38 -3.62 -14.34 4.75
CA ILE A 38 -2.29 -14.56 5.35
C ILE A 38 -1.83 -16.01 5.07
N PRO A 39 -0.51 -16.30 5.12
CA PRO A 39 0.00 -17.65 4.90
C PRO A 39 -0.69 -18.70 5.79
N ALA A 40 -0.89 -19.90 5.26
CA ALA A 40 -1.62 -20.96 5.96
C ALA A 40 -0.88 -21.37 7.25
N GLY A 41 -1.61 -21.48 8.35
CA GLY A 41 -1.06 -21.86 9.66
C GLY A 41 -0.50 -20.72 10.49
N GLU A 42 -0.44 -19.49 9.95
CA GLU A 42 -0.03 -18.31 10.70
C GLU A 42 -1.20 -17.72 11.52
N ASP A 43 -0.91 -17.19 12.70
CA ASP A 43 -1.88 -16.46 13.52
C ASP A 43 -1.85 -14.98 13.16
N LYS A 44 -3.00 -14.44 12.70
CA LYS A 44 -3.12 -13.03 12.31
C LYS A 44 -2.66 -12.07 13.42
N ASN A 45 -2.89 -12.40 14.69
CA ASN A 45 -2.58 -11.48 15.79
C ASN A 45 -1.07 -11.35 16.06
N THR A 46 -0.29 -12.35 15.65
CA THR A 46 1.15 -12.42 15.91
C THR A 46 1.99 -12.38 14.64
N PHE A 47 1.37 -12.58 13.47
CA PHE A 47 2.05 -12.57 12.18
C PHE A 47 2.73 -11.21 11.94
N SER A 48 4.04 -11.25 11.69
CA SER A 48 4.84 -10.07 11.46
C SER A 48 5.93 -10.38 10.43
N TYR A 49 6.55 -9.33 9.89
CA TYR A 49 7.70 -9.51 9.02
C TYR A 49 8.84 -10.31 9.69
N ALA A 50 9.07 -10.08 10.99
CA ALA A 50 10.12 -10.78 11.73
C ALA A 50 9.86 -12.28 11.92
N SER A 51 8.59 -12.70 11.91
CA SER A 51 8.19 -14.10 12.06
C SER A 51 7.82 -14.77 10.73
N MET A 52 7.86 -14.01 9.62
CA MET A 52 7.44 -14.49 8.31
C MET A 52 8.43 -15.55 7.80
N LYS A 53 7.91 -16.74 7.54
CA LYS A 53 8.66 -17.83 6.92
C LYS A 53 8.62 -17.70 5.40
N ASN A 54 9.63 -18.26 4.74
CA ASN A 54 9.56 -18.46 3.29
C ASN A 54 8.38 -19.39 2.98
N VAL A 55 7.68 -19.08 1.89
CA VAL A 55 6.54 -19.86 1.38
C VAL A 55 6.89 -20.31 -0.02
N GLU A 56 6.73 -21.61 -0.29
CA GLU A 56 6.92 -22.16 -1.63
C GLU A 56 5.83 -21.65 -2.58
N TYR A 57 6.19 -21.41 -3.84
CA TYR A 57 5.24 -20.89 -4.83
C TYR A 57 4.01 -21.80 -4.99
N SER A 58 4.20 -23.11 -4.90
CA SER A 58 3.11 -24.10 -4.99
C SER A 58 2.08 -23.99 -3.86
N ASP A 59 2.45 -23.40 -2.72
CA ASP A 59 1.59 -23.25 -1.56
C ASP A 59 0.77 -21.94 -1.62
N LEU A 60 1.07 -21.07 -2.58
CA LEU A 60 0.34 -19.83 -2.79
C LEU A 60 -1.04 -20.10 -3.38
N LYS A 61 -2.06 -19.49 -2.79
CA LYS A 61 -3.43 -19.54 -3.29
C LYS A 61 -3.73 -18.31 -4.12
N ARG A 62 -4.11 -18.52 -5.38
CA ARG A 62 -4.54 -17.44 -6.27
C ARG A 62 -5.76 -16.73 -5.68
N SER A 63 -5.72 -15.40 -5.63
CA SER A 63 -6.86 -14.59 -5.23
C SER A 63 -7.82 -14.41 -6.39
N GLU A 64 -9.10 -14.73 -6.18
CA GLU A 64 -10.17 -14.46 -7.17
C GLU A 64 -10.60 -12.98 -7.19
N LYS A 65 -10.18 -12.20 -6.18
CA LYS A 65 -10.52 -10.77 -6.07
C LYS A 65 -9.77 -9.90 -7.07
N PHE A 66 -8.65 -10.38 -7.60
CA PHE A 66 -7.77 -9.61 -8.48
C PHE A 66 -7.74 -10.21 -9.87
N THR A 67 -7.96 -9.35 -10.86
CA THR A 67 -7.62 -9.64 -12.25
C THR A 67 -6.09 -9.67 -12.37
N PRO A 68 -5.49 -10.70 -12.99
CA PRO A 68 -4.05 -10.73 -13.21
C PRO A 68 -3.56 -9.47 -13.92
N ALA A 69 -2.45 -8.90 -13.44
CA ALA A 69 -1.73 -7.87 -14.15
C ALA A 69 -0.85 -8.51 -15.22
N LEU A 70 -1.04 -8.12 -16.47
CA LEU A 70 -0.29 -8.63 -17.60
C LEU A 70 0.68 -7.55 -18.06
N TYR A 71 1.94 -7.95 -18.26
CA TYR A 71 3.02 -7.04 -18.65
C TYR A 71 3.55 -7.38 -20.03
N GLN A 72 3.92 -6.35 -20.76
CA GLN A 72 4.57 -6.44 -22.07
C GLN A 72 5.90 -5.69 -22.01
N GLU A 73 6.93 -6.31 -22.55
CA GLU A 73 8.25 -5.72 -22.69
C GLU A 73 8.33 -4.92 -23.99
N LYS A 74 8.88 -3.70 -23.89
CA LYS A 74 9.18 -2.81 -25.00
C LYS A 74 10.45 -2.04 -24.66
N ASP A 75 11.49 -2.19 -25.48
CA ASP A 75 12.73 -1.43 -25.39
C ASP A 75 13.38 -1.45 -23.99
N GLY A 76 13.40 -2.61 -23.34
CA GLY A 76 13.96 -2.80 -22.00
C GLY A 76 13.06 -2.33 -20.86
N VAL A 77 11.81 -1.97 -21.15
CA VAL A 77 10.82 -1.49 -20.19
C VAL A 77 9.61 -2.41 -20.19
N TRP A 78 9.19 -2.87 -19.02
CA TRP A 78 7.96 -3.64 -18.86
C TRP A 78 6.82 -2.73 -18.43
N GLU A 79 5.71 -2.77 -19.15
CA GLU A 79 4.51 -1.99 -18.85
C GLU A 79 3.30 -2.91 -18.78
N GLY A 80 2.41 -2.65 -17.82
CA GLY A 80 1.23 -3.49 -17.64
C GLY A 80 0.45 -3.14 -16.40
N GLY A 81 -0.61 -3.90 -16.16
CA GLY A 81 -1.48 -3.64 -15.03
C GLY A 81 -2.77 -4.42 -15.10
N SER A 82 -3.70 -4.07 -14.20
CA SER A 82 -4.99 -4.72 -14.10
C SER A 82 -6.09 -3.76 -13.65
N VAL A 83 -7.32 -4.17 -13.97
CA VAL A 83 -8.54 -3.58 -13.43
C VAL A 83 -9.29 -4.70 -12.71
N SER A 84 -9.46 -4.55 -11.41
CA SER A 84 -10.09 -5.53 -10.53
C SER A 84 -11.35 -4.93 -9.94
N GLN A 85 -12.50 -5.57 -10.15
CA GLN A 85 -13.75 -5.16 -9.53
C GLN A 85 -13.95 -5.95 -8.23
N PHE A 86 -13.88 -5.27 -7.08
CA PHE A 86 -14.05 -5.92 -5.78
C PHE A 86 -15.52 -6.05 -5.38
N THR A 87 -16.36 -5.11 -5.83
CA THR A 87 -17.82 -5.14 -5.71
C THR A 87 -18.42 -4.43 -6.94
N PRO A 88 -19.73 -4.54 -7.23
CA PRO A 88 -20.33 -3.86 -8.38
C PRO A 88 -20.07 -2.35 -8.44
N VAL A 89 -19.79 -1.73 -7.28
CA VAL A 89 -19.56 -0.30 -7.15
C VAL A 89 -18.11 0.07 -6.88
N MET A 90 -17.21 -0.89 -6.64
CA MET A 90 -15.83 -0.63 -6.24
C MET A 90 -14.84 -1.26 -7.22
N THR A 91 -14.05 -0.41 -7.85
CA THR A 91 -13.04 -0.79 -8.85
C THR A 91 -11.66 -0.33 -8.42
N PHE A 92 -10.73 -1.28 -8.39
CA PHE A 92 -9.31 -1.03 -8.19
C PHE A 92 -8.58 -1.09 -9.54
N ARG A 93 -7.68 -0.14 -9.77
CA ARG A 93 -6.83 -0.09 -10.97
C ARG A 93 -5.38 0.00 -10.54
N LEU A 94 -4.55 -0.86 -11.11
CA LEU A 94 -3.10 -0.86 -10.97
C LEU A 94 -2.50 -0.76 -12.36
N TRP A 95 -1.58 0.18 -12.56
CA TRP A 95 -0.72 0.23 -13.73
C TRP A 95 0.71 0.48 -13.28
N GLU A 96 1.63 -0.29 -13.82
CA GLU A 96 3.03 -0.24 -13.43
C GLU A 96 3.93 -0.21 -14.66
N ARG A 97 5.04 0.49 -14.50
CA ARG A 97 6.14 0.49 -15.46
C ARG A 97 7.45 0.21 -14.75
N PHE A 98 8.16 -0.81 -15.20
CA PHE A 98 9.44 -1.25 -14.66
C PHE A 98 10.52 -0.96 -15.69
N SER A 99 11.50 -0.17 -15.30
CA SER A 99 12.73 0.04 -16.08
C SER A 99 13.95 -0.41 -15.29
N GLU A 100 15.12 -0.30 -15.92
CA GLU A 100 16.41 -0.49 -15.27
C GLU A 100 16.62 0.49 -14.10
N THR A 101 16.00 1.67 -14.12
CA THR A 101 16.28 2.73 -13.14
C THR A 101 15.17 2.98 -12.13
N CYS A 102 13.93 2.59 -12.44
CA CYS A 102 12.80 2.86 -11.57
C CYS A 102 11.64 1.88 -11.76
N LEU A 103 10.76 1.87 -10.76
CA LEU A 103 9.40 1.38 -10.83
C LEU A 103 8.45 2.57 -10.69
N GLU A 104 7.55 2.74 -11.65
CA GLU A 104 6.46 3.72 -11.61
C GLU A 104 5.16 2.99 -11.32
N VAL A 105 4.41 3.44 -10.32
CA VAL A 105 3.17 2.81 -9.87
C VAL A 105 2.02 3.81 -9.91
N SER A 106 0.99 3.50 -10.68
CA SER A 106 -0.27 4.21 -10.71
C SER A 106 -1.37 3.31 -10.13
N GLU A 107 -1.73 3.59 -8.89
CA GLU A 107 -2.83 2.91 -8.19
C GLU A 107 -4.00 3.86 -8.00
N SER A 108 -5.22 3.37 -8.22
CA SER A 108 -6.42 4.12 -7.87
C SER A 108 -7.56 3.21 -7.44
N MET A 109 -8.43 3.76 -6.59
CA MET A 109 -9.70 3.16 -6.23
C MET A 109 -10.82 4.09 -6.65
N GLU A 110 -11.84 3.51 -7.26
CA GLU A 110 -13.07 4.17 -7.66
C GLU A 110 -14.25 3.53 -6.91
N VAL A 111 -15.12 4.38 -6.35
CA VAL A 111 -16.39 3.96 -5.76
C VAL A 111 -17.51 4.72 -6.44
N ASN A 112 -18.50 4.00 -6.99
CA ASN A 112 -19.63 4.57 -7.74
C ASN A 112 -19.20 5.55 -8.86
N GLY A 113 -18.22 5.19 -9.69
CA GLY A 113 -17.78 6.10 -10.77
C GLY A 113 -16.78 7.18 -10.32
N LYS A 114 -16.54 7.35 -9.02
CA LYS A 114 -15.74 8.44 -8.47
C LYS A 114 -14.44 7.95 -7.86
N LYS A 115 -13.30 8.51 -8.28
CA LYS A 115 -11.99 8.27 -7.65
C LYS A 115 -12.02 8.68 -6.18
N THR A 116 -11.77 7.75 -5.28
CA THR A 116 -11.69 7.97 -3.82
C THR A 116 -10.27 7.84 -3.27
N PHE A 117 -9.39 7.19 -4.02
CA PHE A 117 -7.98 7.00 -3.69
C PHE A 117 -7.13 6.93 -4.96
N GLY A 118 -5.85 7.25 -4.83
CA GLY A 118 -4.89 7.25 -5.91
C GLY A 118 -4.45 8.64 -6.33
N TYR A 119 -3.27 8.72 -6.92
CA TYR A 119 -2.71 9.95 -7.45
C TYR A 119 -3.02 10.08 -8.94
N ASP A 120 -2.96 11.31 -9.47
CA ASP A 120 -3.08 11.55 -10.91
C ASP A 120 -1.75 11.34 -11.66
N VAL A 121 -0.64 11.27 -10.91
CA VAL A 121 0.70 10.97 -11.41
C VAL A 121 1.23 9.72 -10.70
N PRO A 122 2.08 8.92 -11.36
CA PRO A 122 2.64 7.72 -10.73
C PRO A 122 3.53 8.06 -9.54
N VAL A 123 3.51 7.19 -8.54
CA VAL A 123 4.56 7.15 -7.51
C VAL A 123 5.81 6.54 -8.15
N ILE A 124 6.95 7.23 -8.03
CA ILE A 124 8.20 6.81 -8.65
C ILE A 124 9.15 6.25 -7.58
N TYR A 125 9.37 4.95 -7.62
CA TYR A 125 10.37 4.25 -6.83
C TYR A 125 11.66 4.20 -7.65
N LYS A 126 12.61 5.07 -7.31
CA LYS A 126 13.94 5.04 -7.91
C LYS A 126 14.72 3.86 -7.33
N ARG A 127 15.41 3.11 -8.19
CA ARG A 127 16.36 2.11 -7.72
C ARG A 127 17.56 2.84 -7.15
N GLU A 128 17.74 2.71 -5.84
CA GLU A 128 19.01 3.03 -5.21
C GLU A 128 20.05 2.05 -5.73
N ARG A 129 20.92 2.52 -6.63
CA ARG A 129 22.15 1.79 -6.96
C ARG A 129 23.11 2.00 -5.79
N GLY A 130 23.04 1.15 -4.76
CA GLY A 130 24.11 1.07 -3.76
C GLY A 130 25.43 0.72 -4.46
N ALA A 131 26.53 1.45 -4.29
CA ALA A 131 27.27 1.75 -3.05
C ALA A 131 27.92 0.49 -2.47
#